data_AF-A0AAW5EKJ4-F1
#
_entry.id   AF-A0AAW5EKJ4-F1
#
_cell.length_a   1.000
_cell.length_b   1.000
_cell.length_c   1.000
_cell.angle_alpha   90.00
_cell.angle_beta   90.00
_cell.angle_gamma   90.00
#
_symmetry.space_group_name_H-M   'P 1'
#
loop_
_entity.id
_entity.type
_entity.pdbx_description
1 polymer ?
#
loop_
_entity_poly.entity_id
_entity_poly.type
_entity_poly.pdbx_seq_one_letter_code
_entity_poly.pdbx_strand_id
1 'polypeptide(L)'
;SNKIAIDPYKISFLYPDDFSKQTFDFILQKCIIIALRTRKEFVFIRVECGGKILEFALESERFKQEKLSLYQELCLVFNEEAICFLN
;
A
#
# COMPACT_ATOMS: atom_id res chain seq x y z
N SER A 1 -24.77 0.92 -5.94
CA SER A 1 -23.63 1.18 -5.04
C SER A 1 -22.47 1.66 -5.88
N ASN A 2 -21.99 2.88 -5.69
CA ASN A 2 -20.80 3.36 -6.39
C ASN A 2 -19.62 2.48 -5.94
N LYS A 3 -18.97 1.82 -6.90
CA LYS A 3 -17.78 1.02 -6.60
C LYS A 3 -16.61 1.97 -6.47
N ILE A 4 -15.72 1.71 -5.53
CA ILE A 4 -14.50 2.50 -5.36
C ILE A 4 -13.32 1.63 -5.80
N ALA A 5 -12.41 2.23 -6.56
CA ALA A 5 -11.06 1.74 -6.78
C ALA A 5 -10.07 2.67 -6.09
N ILE A 6 -8.93 2.13 -5.69
CA ILE A 6 -7.81 2.91 -5.15
C ILE A 6 -6.65 2.77 -6.13
N ASP A 7 -6.05 3.89 -6.53
CA ASP A 7 -4.90 3.91 -7.41
C ASP A 7 -3.68 3.28 -6.71
N PRO A 8 -3.15 2.13 -7.19
CA PRO A 8 -2.04 1.44 -6.55
C PRO A 8 -0.73 2.25 -6.55
N TYR A 9 -0.59 3.26 -7.41
CA TYR A 9 0.60 4.13 -7.47
C TYR A 9 0.54 5.30 -6.49
N LYS A 10 -0.63 5.55 -5.88
CA LYS A 10 -0.85 6.61 -4.88
C LYS A 10 -0.97 6.07 -3.46
N ILE A 11 -0.65 4.80 -3.25
CA ILE A 11 -0.59 4.18 -1.93
C ILE A 11 0.87 4.16 -1.47
N SER A 12 1.12 4.73 -0.29
CA SER A 12 2.39 4.62 0.43
C SER A 12 2.22 3.68 1.63
N PHE A 13 3.33 3.38 2.31
CA PHE A 13 3.31 2.60 3.54
C PHE A 13 4.17 3.25 4.63
N LEU A 14 3.87 2.89 5.87
CA LEU A 14 4.63 3.22 7.07
C LEU A 14 4.88 1.93 7.86
N TYR A 15 5.97 1.91 8.63
CA TYR A 15 6.14 0.88 9.65
C TYR A 15 5.21 1.19 10.83
N PRO A 16 4.74 0.17 11.58
CA PRO A 16 3.83 0.37 12.72
C PRO A 16 4.34 1.37 13.77
N ASP A 17 5.66 1.53 13.88
CA ASP A 17 6.29 2.43 14.84
C ASP A 17 6.58 3.84 14.28
N ASP A 18 6.34 4.09 12.98
CA ASP A 18 6.69 5.32 12.28
C ASP A 18 5.48 6.23 12.00
N PHE A 19 4.78 6.60 13.07
CA PHE A 19 3.77 7.65 13.03
C PHE A 19 4.42 9.02 13.25
N SER A 20 5.23 9.47 12.29
CA SER A 20 5.76 10.84 12.26
C SER A 20 4.75 11.83 11.63
N LYS A 21 5.06 13.14 11.67
CA LYS A 21 4.17 14.30 11.41
C LYS A 21 3.55 14.42 10.00
N GLN A 22 3.39 13.35 9.25
CA GLN A 22 2.72 13.37 7.95
C GLN A 22 1.22 13.16 8.12
N THR A 23 0.44 14.11 7.61
CA THR A 23 -1.02 14.02 7.57
C THR A 23 -1.43 13.27 6.31
N PHE A 24 -2.02 12.10 6.48
CA PHE A 24 -2.68 11.34 5.42
C PHE A 24 -4.19 11.31 5.72
N ASP A 25 -5.02 11.42 4.67
CA ASP A 25 -6.48 11.39 4.85
C ASP A 25 -6.96 10.01 5.29
N PHE A 26 -6.30 8.95 4.80
CA PHE A 26 -6.66 7.56 5.06
C PHE A 26 -5.45 6.75 5.52
N ILE A 27 -5.66 5.98 6.58
CA ILE A 27 -4.68 5.08 7.17
C ILE A 27 -5.34 3.70 7.36
N LEU A 28 -4.75 2.68 6.74
CA LEU A 28 -5.11 1.28 6.92
C LEU A 28 -4.05 0.62 7.79
N GLN A 29 -4.46 0.18 8.98
CA GLN A 29 -3.57 -0.45 9.96
C GLN A 29 -3.55 -1.98 9.80
N LYS A 30 -2.45 -2.60 10.24
CA LYS A 30 -2.28 -4.07 10.30
C LYS A 30 -2.43 -4.75 8.94
N CYS A 31 -1.79 -4.18 7.91
CA CYS A 31 -1.75 -4.74 6.57
C CYS A 31 -0.62 -5.76 6.47
N ILE A 32 -0.91 -7.01 6.13
CA ILE A 32 0.10 -8.08 6.06
C ILE A 32 0.48 -8.32 4.59
N ILE A 33 1.77 -8.28 4.25
CA ILE A 33 2.24 -8.62 2.91
C ILE A 33 1.99 -10.11 2.62
N ILE A 34 1.23 -10.39 1.56
CA ILE A 34 0.86 -11.77 1.16
C ILE A 34 1.46 -12.17 -0.20
N ALA A 35 1.87 -11.21 -1.03
CA ALA A 35 2.58 -11.50 -2.27
C ALA A 35 3.44 -10.33 -2.73
N LEU A 36 4.53 -10.66 -3.44
CA LEU A 36 5.45 -9.72 -4.05
C LEU A 36 5.62 -10.10 -5.53
N ARG A 37 5.42 -9.15 -6.44
CA ARG A 37 5.53 -9.38 -7.88
C ARG A 37 6.31 -8.26 -8.56
N THR A 38 7.48 -8.57 -9.08
CA THR A 38 8.28 -7.64 -9.86
C THR A 38 7.76 -7.51 -11.29
N ARG A 39 7.64 -6.28 -11.80
CA ARG A 39 7.28 -5.98 -13.19
C ARG A 39 7.92 -4.67 -13.63
N LYS A 40 8.86 -4.76 -14.59
CA LYS A 40 9.65 -3.62 -15.08
C LYS A 40 10.32 -2.88 -13.92
N GLU A 41 9.99 -1.62 -13.72
CA GLU A 41 10.59 -0.73 -12.73
C GLU A 41 9.90 -0.81 -11.37
N PHE A 42 8.82 -1.58 -11.23
CA PHE A 42 8.03 -1.66 -10.01
C PHE A 42 7.99 -3.07 -9.41
N VAL A 43 7.86 -3.11 -8.09
CA VAL A 43 7.41 -4.25 -7.32
C VAL A 43 5.99 -3.99 -6.86
N PHE A 44 5.06 -4.83 -7.31
CA PHE A 44 3.67 -4.81 -6.88
C PHE A 44 3.54 -5.66 -5.62
N ILE A 45 3.11 -5.04 -4.53
CA ILE A 45 3.04 -5.63 -3.21
C ILE A 45 1.56 -5.81 -2.88
N ARG A 46 1.14 -7.06 -2.68
CA ARG A 46 -0.21 -7.36 -2.22
C ARG A 46 -0.23 -7.50 -0.72
N VAL A 47 -1.22 -6.87 -0.10
CA VAL A 47 -1.46 -6.97 1.32
C VAL A 47 -2.88 -7.44 1.61
N GLU A 48 -3.04 -8.17 2.71
CA GLU A 48 -4.33 -8.40 3.34
C GLU A 48 -4.55 -7.35 4.43
N CYS A 49 -5.71 -6.68 4.42
CA CYS A 49 -6.11 -5.72 5.44
C CYS A 49 -7.61 -5.87 5.73
N GLY A 50 -7.98 -6.22 6.96
CA GLY A 50 -9.37 -6.32 7.39
C GLY A 50 -10.23 -7.25 6.52
N GLY A 51 -9.66 -8.37 6.05
CA GLY A 51 -10.33 -9.32 5.16
C GLY A 51 -10.50 -8.84 3.71
N LYS A 52 -9.81 -7.77 3.32
CA LYS A 52 -9.71 -7.28 1.94
C LYS A 52 -8.29 -7.41 1.44
N ILE A 53 -8.14 -7.57 0.12
CA ILE A 53 -6.84 -7.58 -0.54
C ILE A 53 -6.65 -6.25 -1.27
N LEU A 54 -5.49 -5.64 -1.05
CA LEU A 54 -5.05 -4.43 -1.74
C LEU A 54 -3.70 -4.70 -2.43
N GLU A 55 -3.41 -3.97 -3.49
CA GLU A 55 -2.11 -4.01 -4.17
C GLU A 55 -1.60 -2.56 -4.26
N PHE A 56 -0.32 -2.35 -3.93
CA PHE A 56 0.35 -1.07 -4.17
C PHE A 56 1.65 -1.29 -4.95
N ALA A 57 2.06 -0.27 -5.68
CA ALA A 57 3.28 -0.29 -6.47
C ALA A 57 4.41 0.43 -5.71
N LEU A 58 5.57 -0.19 -5.66
CA LEU A 58 6.79 0.41 -5.13
C LEU A 58 7.87 0.36 -6.20
N GLU A 59 8.61 1.44 -6.41
CA GLU A 59 9.76 1.41 -7.32
C GLU A 59 10.78 0.38 -6.86
N SER A 60 11.39 -0.33 -7.81
CA SER A 60 12.29 -1.45 -7.52
C SER A 60 13.53 -1.02 -6.74
N GLU A 61 14.05 0.18 -7.01
CA GLU A 61 15.18 0.74 -6.25
C GLU A 61 14.80 1.07 -4.81
N ARG A 62 13.61 1.65 -4.58
CA ARG A 62 13.09 1.88 -3.24
C ARG A 62 12.81 0.55 -2.52
N PHE A 63 12.23 -0.43 -3.20
CA PHE A 63 11.98 -1.77 -2.62
C PHE A 63 13.26 -2.42 -2.08
N LYS A 64 14.38 -2.31 -2.80
CA LYS A 64 15.69 -2.82 -2.34
C LYS A 64 16.17 -2.17 -1.04
N GLN A 65 15.84 -0.89 -0.82
CA GLN A 65 16.21 -0.13 0.38
C GLN A 65 15.33 -0.48 1.58
N GLU A 66 14.03 -0.65 1.35
CA GLU A 66 13.00 -0.90 2.36
C GLU A 66 13.03 -2.33 2.92
N LYS A 67 13.67 -3.29 2.23
CA LYS A 67 13.81 -4.69 2.66
C LYS A 67 12.48 -5.37 3.01
N LEU A 68 11.41 -5.02 2.31
CA LEU A 68 10.09 -5.60 2.53
C LEU A 68 10.09 -7.12 2.29
N SER A 69 9.36 -7.85 3.12
CA SER A 69 9.29 -9.30 3.08
C SER A 69 7.85 -9.83 3.20
N LEU A 70 7.64 -11.08 2.79
CA LEU A 70 6.35 -11.75 2.98
C LEU A 70 6.01 -11.84 4.47
N TYR A 71 4.72 -11.73 4.79
CA TYR A 71 4.14 -11.77 6.13
C TYR A 71 4.53 -10.61 7.05
N GLN A 72 5.28 -9.64 6.54
CA GLN A 72 5.56 -8.42 7.26
C GLN A 72 4.30 -7.56 7.39
N GLU A 73 4.10 -7.00 8.59
CA GLU A 73 3.05 -6.04 8.88
C GLU A 73 3.49 -4.62 8.52
N LEU A 74 2.59 -3.88 7.86
CA LEU A 74 2.74 -2.48 7.47
C LEU A 74 1.46 -1.72 7.78
N CYS A 75 1.55 -0.39 7.81
CA CYS A 75 0.40 0.49 7.63
C CYS A 75 0.38 1.00 6.20
N LEU A 76 -0.76 0.97 5.52
CA LEU A 76 -0.92 1.65 4.22
C LEU A 76 -1.53 3.02 4.44
N VAL A 77 -1.05 4.00 3.68
CA VAL A 77 -1.49 5.40 3.77
C VAL A 77 -1.70 5.99 2.39
N PHE A 78 -2.73 6.82 2.25
CA PHE A 78 -3.05 7.53 1.00
C PHE A 78 -3.96 8.73 1.28
N ASN A 79 -4.02 9.65 0.32
CA ASN A 79 -4.91 10.81 0.34
C ASN A 79 -6.13 10.59 -0.55
N GLU A 80 -7.12 11.48 -0.45
CA GLU A 80 -8.38 11.38 -1.22
C GLU A 80 -8.16 11.26 -2.74
N GLU A 81 -7.09 11.84 -3.26
CA GLU A 81 -6.71 11.77 -4.68
C GLU A 81 -6.38 10.36 -5.20
N ALA A 82 -6.22 9.38 -4.31
CA ALA A 82 -6.05 7.96 -4.67
C ALA A 82 -7.39 7.27 -4.96
N ILE A 83 -8.52 7.85 -4.54
CA ILE A 83 -9.84 7.27 -4.67
C ILE A 83 -10.42 7.56 -6.05
N CYS A 84 -10.80 6.49 -6.76
CA CYS A 84 -11.51 6.57 -8.04
C CYS A 84 -12.91 5.99 -7.88
N PHE A 85 -13.93 6.78 -8.22
CA PHE A 85 -15.31 6.31 -8.25
C PHE A 85 -15.60 5.66 -9.60
N LEU A 86 -15.97 4.38 -9.56
CA LEU A 86 -16.38 3.61 -10.72
C LEU A 86 -17.91 3.67 -10.84
N ASN A 87 -18.37 4.13 -12.00
CA ASN A 87 -19.78 4.12 -12.40
C ASN A 87 -20.26 2.69 -12.72
#